data_AF-A0AA41G305-F1
#
_entry.id   AF-A0AA41G305-F1
#
_cell.length_a   1.000
_cell.length_b   1.000
_cell.length_c   1.000
_cell.angle_alpha   90.00
_cell.angle_beta   90.00
_cell.angle_gamma   90.00
#
_symmetry.space_group_name_H-M   'P 1'
#
loop_
_entity.id
_entity.type
_entity.pdbx_description
1 polymer ?
#
loop_
_entity_poly.entity_id
_entity_poly.type
_entity_poly.pdbx_seq_one_letter_code
_entity_poly.pdbx_strand_id
1 'polypeptide(L)'
;MNPSDDTADRTRRAFLGTTASLSLAALAGCAGSGDGGSATETDAMETETMDTETEAMATETETPTPPADDVPVLNYALTLEHLENAFYREGLETFSDDELMNADVLADFGERVRMEVPDYLRTVGDHEAAHVSAISDTVEQLNGTPVAEAEYDFGYETPSEFLAVAEALENTGVAAYAGAAPMVVNNDVLAAAAGIHSVEARHAAFLNLVNGSSPFPAAVDEASSMSEVLEVAGQFVTNEVDASAYELGDDRATPDRKADDDTSDVNVLNYALTLEHLENAFYREGLETFSDDELMSADALSAFGDEVRAMVPDHLRTVGDHEAAHVSAISDTVTELGGTPVEEAEYDFGYETPSEFLGVARALENTGVAAYKGAAPTVSNDQVFSAAIGIHSVEARHAAMLNELNAESPFPAAVDEPQTMAEVTEVAGQFIVEN
;
A
#
# COMPACT_ATOMS: atom_id res chain seq x y z
N MET A 1 31.38 -44.58 -41.31
CA MET A 1 30.36 -45.03 -40.34
C MET A 1 30.13 -43.88 -39.36
N ASN A 2 28.86 -43.56 -39.07
CA ASN A 2 28.40 -42.92 -37.82
C ASN A 2 28.17 -44.04 -36.75
N PRO A 3 27.70 -43.81 -35.50
CA PRO A 3 27.42 -42.57 -34.74
C PRO A 3 28.48 -42.35 -33.62
N SER A 4 28.36 -41.48 -32.59
CA SER A 4 27.34 -40.52 -32.10
C SER A 4 28.04 -39.19 -31.74
N ASP A 5 27.43 -38.05 -31.39
CA ASP A 5 26.11 -37.61 -30.89
C ASP A 5 25.84 -37.78 -29.39
N ASP A 6 25.98 -36.67 -28.65
CA ASP A 6 25.32 -36.37 -27.37
C ASP A 6 25.36 -34.85 -27.19
N THR A 7 24.30 -34.15 -27.61
CA THR A 7 24.16 -32.70 -27.47
C THR A 7 23.22 -32.39 -26.31
N ALA A 8 23.71 -31.70 -25.29
CA ALA A 8 22.93 -31.37 -24.11
C ALA A 8 21.87 -30.29 -24.44
N ASP A 9 20.61 -30.72 -24.45
CA ASP A 9 19.45 -29.84 -24.49
C ASP A 9 19.38 -29.01 -23.19
N ARG A 10 19.79 -27.74 -23.25
CA ARG A 10 19.43 -26.74 -22.23
C ARG A 10 18.32 -25.86 -22.79
N THR A 11 17.10 -26.22 -22.41
CA THR A 11 15.86 -25.52 -22.77
C THR A 11 15.90 -24.08 -22.26
N ARG A 12 16.11 -23.12 -23.17
CA ARG A 12 15.89 -21.69 -22.87
C ARG A 12 14.38 -21.47 -22.64
N ARG A 13 13.95 -21.30 -21.40
CA ARG A 13 12.62 -20.75 -21.10
C ARG A 13 12.71 -19.23 -21.29
N ALA A 14 12.09 -18.74 -22.35
CA ALA A 14 11.90 -17.31 -22.54
C ALA A 14 10.76 -16.84 -21.62
N PHE A 15 11.05 -15.87 -20.77
CA PHE A 15 10.04 -15.16 -19.99
C PHE A 15 9.15 -14.37 -20.97
N LEU A 16 7.86 -14.65 -20.97
CA LEU A 16 6.86 -13.96 -21.79
C LEU A 16 5.78 -13.42 -20.87
N GLY A 17 5.98 -12.18 -20.43
CA GLY A 17 5.00 -11.45 -19.64
C GLY A 17 3.65 -11.41 -20.37
N THR A 18 2.59 -11.75 -19.63
CA THR A 18 1.20 -11.61 -20.11
C THR A 18 0.49 -10.69 -19.14
N THR A 19 0.52 -9.38 -19.44
CA THR A 19 -0.30 -8.38 -18.74
C THR A 19 -1.78 -8.70 -18.94
N ALA A 20 -2.39 -9.26 -17.90
CA ALA A 20 -3.83 -9.39 -17.77
C ALA A 20 -4.34 -8.19 -16.95
N SER A 21 -4.66 -7.09 -17.63
CA SER A 21 -5.31 -5.93 -17.01
C SER A 21 -6.75 -6.28 -16.61
N LEU A 22 -6.91 -6.78 -15.38
CA LEU A 22 -8.20 -6.91 -14.72
C LEU A 22 -8.67 -5.50 -14.34
N SER A 23 -9.80 -5.09 -14.90
CA SER A 23 -10.38 -3.77 -14.65
C SER A 23 -11.04 -3.75 -13.27
N LEU A 24 -10.85 -2.67 -12.51
CA LEU A 24 -11.64 -2.39 -11.29
C LEU A 24 -13.13 -2.58 -11.60
N ALA A 25 -13.80 -3.36 -10.75
CA ALA A 25 -15.24 -3.58 -10.85
C ALA A 25 -15.99 -2.33 -10.37
N ALA A 26 -16.32 -1.44 -11.31
CA ALA A 26 -17.11 -0.24 -11.01
C ALA A 26 -18.46 -0.59 -10.35
N LEU A 27 -18.71 0.00 -9.17
CA LEU A 27 -20.00 0.05 -8.50
C LEU A 27 -20.99 0.90 -9.33
N ALA A 28 -21.61 0.28 -10.34
CA ALA A 28 -22.58 0.95 -11.20
C ALA A 28 -24.03 0.60 -10.81
N GLY A 29 -24.73 1.56 -10.19
CA GLY A 29 -26.12 1.40 -9.74
C GLY A 29 -27.14 1.19 -10.87
N CYS A 30 -28.10 0.29 -10.65
CA CYS A 30 -29.16 -0.03 -11.60
C CYS A 30 -30.31 1.00 -11.61
N ALA A 31 -30.33 1.90 -12.59
CA ALA A 31 -31.51 2.71 -12.92
C ALA A 31 -32.53 1.91 -13.75
N GLY A 32 -33.81 1.95 -13.36
CA GLY A 32 -34.87 1.14 -13.96
C GLY A 32 -35.59 1.74 -15.18
N SER A 33 -36.09 0.87 -16.07
CA SER A 33 -37.15 1.04 -17.09
C SER A 33 -37.38 -0.34 -17.75
N GLY A 34 -38.55 -0.81 -18.18
CA GLY A 34 -39.90 -0.25 -18.17
C GLY A 34 -40.75 -0.78 -19.36
N ASP A 35 -41.87 -1.46 -19.05
CA ASP A 35 -43.07 -1.73 -19.90
C ASP A 35 -43.16 -2.94 -20.89
N GLY A 36 -44.41 -3.44 -21.05
CA GLY A 36 -44.95 -4.35 -22.10
C GLY A 36 -44.83 -5.87 -21.83
N GLY A 37 -45.85 -6.66 -21.46
CA GLY A 37 -47.16 -6.89 -22.11
C GLY A 37 -47.08 -8.14 -23.05
N SER A 38 -48.00 -9.12 -23.11
CA SER A 38 -49.39 -9.27 -22.63
C SER A 38 -49.89 -10.73 -22.76
N ALA A 39 -50.89 -11.13 -21.93
CA ALA A 39 -51.93 -12.16 -22.18
C ALA A 39 -51.54 -13.65 -22.43
N THR A 40 -52.33 -14.69 -22.11
CA THR A 40 -53.54 -14.91 -21.27
C THR A 40 -53.77 -16.43 -21.21
N GLU A 41 -54.27 -16.99 -20.10
CA GLU A 41 -55.43 -17.90 -20.17
C GLU A 41 -56.15 -18.00 -18.82
N THR A 42 -57.42 -18.39 -18.87
CA THR A 42 -58.41 -18.26 -17.79
C THR A 42 -58.85 -19.61 -17.24
N ASP A 43 -59.09 -19.71 -15.93
CA ASP A 43 -60.17 -20.55 -15.42
C ASP A 43 -60.85 -19.89 -14.21
N ALA A 44 -62.12 -20.21 -13.97
CA ALA A 44 -62.99 -19.45 -13.07
C ALA A 44 -63.94 -20.33 -12.25
N MET A 45 -63.80 -20.28 -10.92
CA MET A 45 -64.76 -20.67 -9.86
C MET A 45 -64.03 -20.44 -8.51
N GLU A 46 -64.64 -20.07 -7.39
CA GLU A 46 -66.04 -19.76 -7.08
C GLU A 46 -66.05 -18.73 -5.92
N THR A 47 -67.10 -17.92 -5.78
CA THR A 47 -67.11 -16.82 -4.79
C THR A 47 -67.50 -17.26 -3.39
N GLU A 48 -66.57 -17.16 -2.43
CA GLU A 48 -66.91 -17.00 -1.00
C GLU A 48 -66.61 -15.56 -0.54
N THR A 49 -67.60 -14.92 0.08
CA THR A 49 -67.46 -13.59 0.66
C THR A 49 -66.94 -13.69 2.10
N MET A 50 -65.64 -13.46 2.31
CA MET A 50 -65.11 -13.10 3.62
C MET A 50 -65.00 -11.58 3.75
N ASP A 51 -65.67 -11.02 4.76
CA ASP A 51 -65.45 -9.65 5.19
C ASP A 51 -63.98 -9.48 5.59
N THR A 52 -63.22 -8.76 4.77
CA THR A 52 -61.83 -8.40 5.09
C THR A 52 -61.84 -7.00 5.68
N GLU A 53 -61.74 -6.91 7.01
CA GLU A 53 -61.44 -5.62 7.65
C GLU A 53 -60.12 -5.12 7.07
N THR A 54 -60.16 -3.96 6.42
CA THR A 54 -58.96 -3.31 5.88
C THR A 54 -58.21 -2.69 7.04
N GLU A 55 -57.41 -3.50 7.75
CA GLU A 55 -56.33 -2.94 8.56
C GLU A 55 -55.42 -2.15 7.63
N ALA A 56 -55.30 -0.86 7.90
CA ALA A 56 -54.34 -0.03 7.21
C ALA A 56 -52.94 -0.54 7.59
N MET A 57 -52.27 -1.19 6.65
CA MET A 57 -50.85 -1.51 6.75
C MET A 57 -50.12 -0.21 7.07
N ALA A 58 -49.74 -0.05 8.33
CA ALA A 58 -48.88 1.04 8.73
C ALA A 58 -47.59 0.89 7.94
N THR A 59 -47.21 1.93 7.19
CA THR A 59 -45.90 1.98 6.58
C THR A 59 -44.90 2.01 7.72
N GLU A 60 -44.26 0.88 8.02
CA GLU A 60 -43.16 0.85 8.97
C GLU A 60 -42.13 1.85 8.46
N THR A 61 -41.95 2.91 9.25
CA THR A 61 -40.92 3.90 8.97
C THR A 61 -39.65 3.22 9.44
N GLU A 62 -38.87 2.65 8.51
CA GLU A 62 -37.61 2.01 8.86
C GLU A 62 -36.77 3.01 9.65
N THR A 63 -36.37 2.58 10.85
CA THR A 63 -35.52 3.40 11.70
C THR A 63 -34.16 3.46 10.98
N PRO A 64 -33.60 4.65 10.70
CA PRO A 64 -32.36 4.71 9.95
C PRO A 64 -31.28 3.89 10.66
N THR A 65 -30.60 3.04 9.91
CA THR A 65 -29.45 2.27 10.38
C THR A 65 -28.40 3.23 10.93
N PRO A 66 -27.85 3.00 12.14
CA PRO A 66 -26.78 3.84 12.65
C PRO A 66 -25.51 3.71 11.77
N PRO A 67 -24.63 4.73 11.76
CA PRO A 67 -23.31 4.63 11.15
C PRO A 67 -22.53 3.42 11.70
N ALA A 68 -21.71 2.79 10.86
CA ALA A 68 -20.84 1.70 11.31
C ALA A 68 -19.69 2.21 12.19
N ASP A 69 -19.15 1.30 13.01
CA ASP A 69 -18.08 1.57 13.98
C ASP A 69 -16.78 2.13 13.36
N ASP A 70 -16.54 1.93 12.06
CA ASP A 70 -15.35 2.44 11.37
C ASP A 70 -15.49 3.85 10.80
N VAL A 71 -16.70 4.41 10.77
CA VAL A 71 -16.95 5.76 10.23
C VAL A 71 -16.06 6.85 10.87
N PRO A 72 -15.81 6.88 12.20
CA PRO A 72 -14.95 7.91 12.78
C PRO A 72 -13.46 7.75 12.41
N VAL A 73 -12.98 6.51 12.23
CA VAL A 73 -11.61 6.22 11.78
C VAL A 73 -11.43 6.61 10.32
N LEU A 74 -12.43 6.33 9.48
CA LEU A 74 -12.44 6.72 8.07
C LEU A 74 -12.56 8.24 7.89
N ASN A 75 -13.36 8.94 8.71
CA ASN A 75 -13.41 10.40 8.68
C ASN A 75 -12.10 11.04 9.18
N TYR A 76 -11.38 10.39 10.10
CA TYR A 76 -10.03 10.81 10.46
C TYR A 76 -9.07 10.67 9.28
N ALA A 77 -9.01 9.51 8.61
CA ALA A 77 -8.18 9.31 7.41
C ALA A 77 -8.54 10.32 6.32
N LEU A 78 -9.83 10.46 5.98
CA LEU A 78 -10.34 11.43 5.00
C LEU A 78 -9.98 12.89 5.32
N THR A 79 -9.72 13.25 6.58
CA THR A 79 -9.24 14.60 6.94
C THR A 79 -7.81 14.84 6.46
N LEU A 80 -6.98 13.80 6.47
CA LEU A 80 -5.60 13.81 5.98
C LEU A 80 -5.59 13.77 4.45
N GLU A 81 -6.36 12.86 3.84
CA GLU A 81 -6.53 12.84 2.37
C GLU A 81 -6.98 14.19 1.80
N HIS A 82 -7.88 14.91 2.48
CA HIS A 82 -8.29 16.26 2.08
C HIS A 82 -7.16 17.29 2.24
N LEU A 83 -6.30 17.16 3.25
CA LEU A 83 -5.13 18.01 3.47
C LEU A 83 -4.08 17.78 2.36
N GLU A 84 -3.75 16.52 2.06
CA GLU A 84 -2.74 16.13 1.07
C GLU A 84 -3.22 16.39 -0.38
N ASN A 85 -4.47 16.05 -0.71
CA ASN A 85 -5.10 16.42 -1.99
C ASN A 85 -5.12 17.95 -2.20
N ALA A 86 -5.54 18.73 -1.19
CA ALA A 86 -5.51 20.19 -1.28
C ALA A 86 -4.09 20.73 -1.43
N PHE A 87 -3.12 20.18 -0.67
CA PHE A 87 -1.71 20.55 -0.73
C PHE A 87 -1.12 20.38 -2.13
N TYR A 88 -1.26 19.20 -2.75
CA TYR A 88 -0.74 18.95 -4.10
C TYR A 88 -1.45 19.80 -5.14
N ARG A 89 -2.78 19.88 -5.07
CA ARG A 89 -3.61 20.68 -5.98
C ARG A 89 -3.20 22.16 -5.97
N GLU A 90 -2.99 22.74 -4.79
CA GLU A 90 -2.56 24.14 -4.66
C GLU A 90 -1.10 24.36 -5.04
N GLY A 91 -0.20 23.43 -4.69
CA GLY A 91 1.22 23.52 -5.02
C GLY A 91 1.49 23.43 -6.52
N LEU A 92 0.79 22.52 -7.20
CA LEU A 92 0.86 22.32 -8.65
C LEU A 92 0.15 23.41 -9.45
N GLU A 93 -0.80 24.14 -8.85
CA GLU A 93 -1.33 25.40 -9.42
C GLU A 93 -0.38 26.60 -9.17
N THR A 94 0.41 26.57 -8.10
CA THR A 94 1.29 27.67 -7.67
C THR A 94 2.62 27.69 -8.42
N PHE A 95 3.29 26.54 -8.56
CA PHE A 95 4.60 26.43 -9.19
C PHE A 95 4.51 25.81 -10.59
N SER A 96 5.20 26.42 -11.55
CA SER A 96 5.36 25.81 -12.88
C SER A 96 6.33 24.63 -12.85
N ASP A 97 6.20 23.71 -13.82
CA ASP A 97 7.17 22.63 -14.05
C ASP A 97 8.62 23.14 -14.06
N ASP A 98 8.88 24.28 -14.73
CA ASP A 98 10.22 24.90 -14.79
C ASP A 98 10.73 25.34 -13.41
N GLU A 99 9.86 25.70 -12.47
CA GLU A 99 10.23 26.04 -11.10
C GLU A 99 10.44 24.78 -10.25
N LEU A 100 9.56 23.77 -10.36
CA LEU A 100 9.71 22.49 -9.68
C LEU A 100 10.99 21.75 -10.12
N MET A 101 11.26 21.65 -11.43
CA MET A 101 12.48 21.03 -11.98
C MET A 101 13.79 21.75 -11.59
N ASN A 102 13.70 22.99 -11.08
CA ASN A 102 14.87 23.79 -10.67
C ASN A 102 14.78 24.25 -9.21
N ALA A 103 14.04 23.53 -8.37
CA ALA A 103 14.09 23.68 -6.92
C ALA A 103 15.53 23.50 -6.40
N ASP A 104 15.98 24.35 -5.47
CA ASP A 104 17.37 24.35 -4.97
C ASP A 104 17.74 23.00 -4.32
N VAL A 105 16.79 22.33 -3.66
CA VAL A 105 16.97 21.00 -3.07
C VAL A 105 17.31 19.91 -4.10
N LEU A 106 16.87 20.08 -5.35
CA LEU A 106 17.15 19.14 -6.44
C LEU A 106 18.53 19.37 -7.09
N ALA A 107 19.34 20.34 -6.64
CA ALA A 107 20.54 20.78 -7.37
C ALA A 107 21.59 19.68 -7.63
N ASP A 108 21.64 18.65 -6.78
CA ASP A 108 22.54 17.50 -6.94
C ASP A 108 21.98 16.40 -7.86
N PHE A 109 20.72 16.51 -8.32
CA PHE A 109 20.10 15.57 -9.25
C PHE A 109 20.32 15.94 -10.72
N GLY A 110 20.64 14.93 -11.54
CA GLY A 110 20.75 15.06 -12.99
C GLY A 110 19.44 15.50 -13.66
N GLU A 111 19.54 16.12 -14.84
CA GLU A 111 18.41 16.67 -15.61
C GLU A 111 17.26 15.69 -15.79
N ARG A 112 17.55 14.39 -16.00
CA ARG A 112 16.54 13.32 -16.12
C ARG A 112 15.60 13.28 -14.91
N VAL A 113 16.15 13.06 -13.71
CA VAL A 113 15.36 12.89 -12.49
C VAL A 113 14.55 14.16 -12.22
N ARG A 114 15.17 15.32 -12.39
CA ARG A 114 14.50 16.61 -12.21
C ARG A 114 13.31 16.78 -13.15
N MET A 115 13.41 16.32 -14.40
CA MET A 115 12.29 16.36 -15.36
C MET A 115 11.12 15.43 -14.99
N GLU A 116 11.35 14.39 -14.19
CA GLU A 116 10.31 13.43 -13.77
C GLU A 116 9.56 13.90 -12.51
N VAL A 117 10.17 14.77 -11.69
CA VAL A 117 9.56 15.31 -10.45
C VAL A 117 8.17 15.95 -10.66
N PRO A 118 7.90 16.84 -11.65
CA PRO A 118 6.56 17.40 -11.84
C PRO A 118 5.50 16.37 -12.24
N ASP A 119 5.87 15.33 -12.99
CA ASP A 119 4.96 14.27 -13.41
C ASP A 119 4.65 13.32 -12.23
N TYR A 120 5.67 13.02 -11.41
CA TYR A 120 5.50 12.26 -10.17
C TYR A 120 4.66 12.99 -9.13
N LEU A 121 4.88 14.29 -8.89
CA LEU A 121 4.04 15.09 -7.98
C LEU A 121 2.58 15.17 -8.43
N ARG A 122 2.30 15.22 -9.74
CA ARG A 122 0.92 15.12 -10.27
C ARG A 122 0.32 13.73 -10.05
N THR A 123 1.12 12.69 -10.17
CA THR A 123 0.67 11.31 -9.91
C THR A 123 0.33 11.12 -8.44
N VAL A 124 1.09 11.72 -7.50
CA VAL A 124 0.71 11.79 -6.08
C VAL A 124 -0.62 12.53 -5.91
N GLY A 125 -0.76 13.76 -6.41
CA GLY A 125 -2.04 14.49 -6.32
C GLY A 125 -3.24 13.77 -6.95
N ASP A 126 -3.03 12.98 -8.01
CA ASP A 126 -4.07 12.11 -8.61
C ASP A 126 -4.40 10.88 -7.72
N HIS A 127 -3.44 10.38 -6.93
CA HIS A 127 -3.65 9.33 -5.93
C HIS A 127 -4.46 9.88 -4.73
N GLU A 128 -4.08 11.03 -4.17
CA GLU A 128 -4.80 11.65 -3.04
C GLU A 128 -6.24 11.99 -3.40
N ALA A 129 -6.48 12.47 -4.62
CA ALA A 129 -7.83 12.66 -5.14
C ALA A 129 -8.63 11.35 -5.25
N ALA A 130 -7.97 10.23 -5.55
CA ALA A 130 -8.59 8.90 -5.57
C ALA A 130 -8.85 8.36 -4.15
N HIS A 131 -7.95 8.59 -3.19
CA HIS A 131 -8.13 8.23 -1.78
C HIS A 131 -9.32 8.98 -1.18
N VAL A 132 -9.38 10.31 -1.34
CA VAL A 132 -10.53 11.15 -0.94
C VAL A 132 -11.85 10.57 -1.45
N SER A 133 -11.90 10.17 -2.74
CA SER A 133 -13.09 9.58 -3.33
C SER A 133 -13.42 8.21 -2.70
N ALA A 134 -12.44 7.32 -2.59
CA ALA A 134 -12.64 5.96 -2.09
C ALA A 134 -13.09 5.94 -0.62
N ILE A 135 -12.50 6.78 0.23
CA ILE A 135 -12.88 6.86 1.64
C ILE A 135 -14.24 7.55 1.80
N SER A 136 -14.53 8.61 1.04
CA SER A 136 -15.86 9.24 1.03
C SER A 136 -16.96 8.25 0.65
N ASP A 137 -16.78 7.52 -0.46
CA ASP A 137 -17.71 6.49 -0.92
C ASP A 137 -17.88 5.37 0.13
N THR A 138 -16.80 5.01 0.84
CA THR A 138 -16.84 3.98 1.91
C THR A 138 -17.60 4.49 3.14
N VAL A 139 -17.39 5.74 3.56
CA VAL A 139 -18.13 6.36 4.68
C VAL A 139 -19.63 6.42 4.37
N GLU A 140 -20.02 6.80 3.15
CA GLU A 140 -21.44 6.78 2.74
C GLU A 140 -22.04 5.37 2.74
N GLN A 141 -21.32 4.37 2.21
CA GLN A 141 -21.74 2.96 2.22
C GLN A 141 -21.94 2.41 3.64
N LEU A 142 -21.17 2.92 4.61
CA LEU A 142 -21.28 2.58 6.02
C LEU A 142 -22.33 3.40 6.80
N ASN A 143 -23.22 4.11 6.09
CA ASN A 143 -24.26 5.01 6.63
C ASN A 143 -23.69 6.20 7.44
N GLY A 144 -22.42 6.53 7.23
CA GLY A 144 -21.77 7.70 7.80
C GLY A 144 -22.08 8.98 7.02
N THR A 145 -21.42 10.07 7.41
CA THR A 145 -21.36 11.31 6.64
C THR A 145 -19.87 11.64 6.47
N PRO A 146 -19.36 11.73 5.23
CA PRO A 146 -17.99 12.14 4.97
C PRO A 146 -17.70 13.51 5.59
N VAL A 147 -16.54 13.66 6.21
CA VAL A 147 -16.01 14.97 6.59
C VAL A 147 -15.74 15.81 5.34
N ALA A 148 -15.95 17.12 5.44
CA ALA A 148 -15.68 18.06 4.35
C ALA A 148 -14.23 18.55 4.39
N GLU A 149 -13.69 18.86 3.21
CA GLU A 149 -12.41 19.56 3.04
C GLU A 149 -12.36 20.86 3.88
N ALA A 150 -11.24 21.11 4.55
CA ALA A 150 -11.05 22.31 5.38
C ALA A 150 -10.47 23.49 4.56
N GLU A 151 -10.22 24.63 5.21
CA GLU A 151 -9.48 25.74 4.59
C GLU A 151 -8.03 25.70 5.09
N TYR A 152 -7.04 25.60 4.19
CA TYR A 152 -5.64 25.37 4.55
C TYR A 152 -4.72 26.59 4.30
N ASP A 153 -3.60 26.66 5.02
CA ASP A 153 -2.44 27.54 4.76
C ASP A 153 -1.16 26.73 4.99
N PHE A 154 -0.47 26.38 3.90
CA PHE A 154 0.72 25.53 3.92
C PHE A 154 2.04 26.30 4.12
N GLY A 155 2.01 27.63 4.07
CA GLY A 155 3.15 28.49 4.41
C GLY A 155 4.41 28.41 3.54
N TYR A 156 4.44 27.64 2.44
CA TYR A 156 5.59 27.59 1.52
C TYR A 156 5.65 28.83 0.60
N GLU A 157 6.86 29.35 0.34
CA GLU A 157 7.09 30.44 -0.63
C GLU A 157 7.88 29.97 -1.87
N THR A 158 8.49 28.78 -1.82
CA THR A 158 9.40 28.25 -2.85
C THR A 158 9.15 26.76 -3.17
N PRO A 159 9.57 26.27 -4.35
CA PRO A 159 9.50 24.85 -4.71
C PRO A 159 10.20 23.90 -3.72
N SER A 160 11.29 24.34 -3.08
CA SER A 160 11.99 23.53 -2.08
C SER A 160 11.28 23.50 -0.73
N GLU A 161 10.59 24.57 -0.34
CA GLU A 161 9.72 24.54 0.85
C GLU A 161 8.47 23.69 0.59
N PHE A 162 7.92 23.72 -0.63
CA PHE A 162 6.86 22.81 -1.05
C PHE A 162 7.31 21.34 -0.96
N LEU A 163 8.44 20.97 -1.57
CA LEU A 163 8.97 19.61 -1.46
C LEU A 163 9.25 19.16 -0.01
N ALA A 164 9.67 20.07 0.87
CA ALA A 164 9.89 19.78 2.28
C ALA A 164 8.59 19.62 3.10
N VAL A 165 7.52 20.37 2.75
CA VAL A 165 6.19 20.16 3.34
C VAL A 165 5.59 18.85 2.82
N ALA A 166 5.80 18.50 1.55
CA ALA A 166 5.39 17.22 0.98
C ALA A 166 6.02 16.04 1.74
N GLU A 167 7.35 16.05 1.92
CA GLU A 167 8.06 15.07 2.75
C GLU A 167 7.46 14.96 4.17
N ALA A 168 7.12 16.09 4.80
CA ALA A 168 6.57 16.10 6.15
C ALA A 168 5.14 15.55 6.24
N LEU A 169 4.27 15.87 5.27
CA LEU A 169 2.89 15.37 5.21
C LEU A 169 2.89 13.86 5.02
N GLU A 170 3.62 13.36 4.02
CA GLU A 170 3.59 11.96 3.57
C GLU A 170 4.14 10.99 4.62
N ASN A 171 5.22 11.36 5.31
CA ASN A 171 5.69 10.58 6.46
C ASN A 171 4.71 10.66 7.66
N THR A 172 3.90 11.72 7.75
CA THR A 172 2.79 11.80 8.71
C THR A 172 1.62 10.92 8.28
N GLY A 173 1.28 10.85 6.99
CA GLY A 173 0.28 9.95 6.40
C GLY A 173 0.60 8.49 6.68
N VAL A 174 1.83 8.04 6.39
CA VAL A 174 2.33 6.69 6.77
C VAL A 174 2.11 6.40 8.26
N ALA A 175 2.60 7.28 9.14
CA ALA A 175 2.49 7.09 10.59
C ALA A 175 1.02 7.14 11.08
N ALA A 176 0.16 7.91 10.41
CA ALA A 176 -1.25 8.05 10.70
C ALA A 176 -2.05 6.80 10.33
N TYR A 177 -1.80 6.24 9.15
CA TYR A 177 -2.39 4.98 8.71
C TYR A 177 -1.91 3.80 9.56
N ALA A 178 -0.61 3.71 9.84
CA ALA A 178 -0.05 2.71 10.75
C ALA A 178 -0.68 2.78 12.16
N GLY A 179 -0.92 3.99 12.67
CA GLY A 179 -1.59 4.21 13.96
C GLY A 179 -3.10 3.97 13.94
N ALA A 180 -3.77 4.18 12.80
CA ALA A 180 -5.21 4.00 12.65
C ALA A 180 -5.63 2.57 12.30
N ALA A 181 -4.81 1.82 11.55
CA ALA A 181 -5.12 0.46 11.10
C ALA A 181 -5.46 -0.52 12.26
N PRO A 182 -4.78 -0.50 13.42
CA PRO A 182 -5.16 -1.33 14.57
C PRO A 182 -6.57 -1.04 15.08
N MET A 183 -7.15 0.13 14.79
CA MET A 183 -8.50 0.49 15.20
C MET A 183 -9.59 0.05 14.22
N VAL A 184 -9.29 -0.37 12.99
CA VAL A 184 -10.33 -0.74 12.00
C VAL A 184 -10.98 -2.08 12.37
N VAL A 185 -12.32 -2.14 12.37
CA VAL A 185 -13.12 -3.32 12.74
C VAL A 185 -13.44 -4.20 11.54
N ASN A 186 -13.81 -3.61 10.40
CA ASN A 186 -14.16 -4.33 9.18
C ASN A 186 -12.90 -4.72 8.39
N ASN A 187 -12.69 -6.02 8.17
CA ASN A 187 -11.55 -6.56 7.44
C ASN A 187 -11.48 -6.13 5.96
N ASP A 188 -12.60 -5.85 5.29
CA ASP A 188 -12.61 -5.30 3.92
C ASP A 188 -12.08 -3.85 3.91
N VAL A 189 -12.49 -3.06 4.92
CA VAL A 189 -12.02 -1.68 5.11
C VAL A 189 -10.54 -1.67 5.47
N LEU A 190 -10.10 -2.59 6.34
CA LEU A 190 -8.70 -2.74 6.71
C LEU A 190 -7.83 -3.12 5.50
N ALA A 191 -8.29 -4.06 4.66
CA ALA A 191 -7.58 -4.45 3.44
C ALA A 191 -7.49 -3.29 2.44
N ALA A 192 -8.51 -2.44 2.33
CA ALA A 192 -8.43 -1.22 1.54
C ALA A 192 -7.41 -0.22 2.11
N ALA A 193 -7.52 0.11 3.41
CA ALA A 193 -6.65 1.06 4.10
C ALA A 193 -5.17 0.64 4.08
N ALA A 194 -4.88 -0.65 4.21
CA ALA A 194 -3.51 -1.17 4.09
C ALA A 194 -2.91 -0.91 2.70
N GLY A 195 -3.72 -0.90 1.63
CA GLY A 195 -3.24 -0.64 0.27
C GLY A 195 -3.05 0.85 -0.06
N ILE A 196 -3.68 1.75 0.72
CA ILE A 196 -3.38 3.18 0.69
C ILE A 196 -2.08 3.41 1.48
N HIS A 197 -1.98 2.88 2.70
CA HIS A 197 -0.79 2.97 3.55
C HIS A 197 0.54 2.59 2.87
N SER A 198 0.57 1.57 2.02
CA SER A 198 1.77 1.23 1.25
C SER A 198 2.07 2.25 0.13
N VAL A 199 1.04 2.87 -0.45
CA VAL A 199 1.18 3.93 -1.45
C VAL A 199 1.71 5.22 -0.81
N GLU A 200 1.18 5.65 0.34
CA GLU A 200 1.77 6.73 1.19
C GLU A 200 3.27 6.51 1.41
N ALA A 201 3.64 5.27 1.74
CA ALA A 201 5.03 4.91 2.01
C ALA A 201 5.91 4.97 0.75
N ARG A 202 5.38 4.66 -0.43
CA ARG A 202 6.08 4.84 -1.72
C ARG A 202 6.27 6.31 -2.07
N HIS A 203 5.26 7.14 -1.82
CA HIS A 203 5.31 8.59 -2.01
C HIS A 203 6.33 9.22 -1.05
N ALA A 204 6.27 8.87 0.24
CA ALA A 204 7.23 9.28 1.25
C ALA A 204 8.66 8.86 0.91
N ALA A 205 8.89 7.66 0.35
CA ALA A 205 10.23 7.25 -0.11
C ALA A 205 10.79 8.13 -1.23
N PHE A 206 9.94 8.47 -2.22
CA PHE A 206 10.30 9.39 -3.29
C PHE A 206 10.61 10.80 -2.75
N LEU A 207 9.78 11.32 -1.84
CA LEU A 207 9.92 12.67 -1.30
C LEU A 207 11.10 12.80 -0.34
N ASN A 208 11.36 11.78 0.48
CA ASN A 208 12.61 11.68 1.24
C ASN A 208 13.82 11.75 0.28
N LEU A 209 13.82 10.93 -0.78
CA LEU A 209 14.93 10.89 -1.74
C LEU A 209 15.20 12.27 -2.36
N VAL A 210 14.18 12.93 -2.91
CA VAL A 210 14.37 14.21 -3.61
C VAL A 210 14.64 15.40 -2.68
N ASN A 211 14.35 15.28 -1.38
CA ASN A 211 14.81 16.23 -0.36
C ASN A 211 16.20 15.91 0.21
N GLY A 212 16.82 14.79 -0.17
CA GLY A 212 18.14 14.37 0.30
C GLY A 212 18.15 13.61 1.63
N SER A 213 16.99 13.14 2.08
CA SER A 213 16.79 12.21 3.20
C SER A 213 16.94 10.75 2.76
N SER A 214 17.02 9.82 3.72
CA SER A 214 16.96 8.38 3.40
C SER A 214 15.54 8.00 2.94
N PRO A 215 15.36 7.32 1.79
CA PRO A 215 14.03 6.88 1.33
C PRO A 215 13.31 5.98 2.36
N PHE A 216 14.10 5.18 3.07
CA PHE A 216 13.70 4.30 4.17
C PHE A 216 14.60 4.62 5.38
N PRO A 217 14.14 5.45 6.34
CA PRO A 217 14.97 5.91 7.45
C PRO A 217 15.10 4.91 8.60
N ALA A 218 14.24 3.89 8.65
CA ALA A 218 14.21 2.84 9.67
C ALA A 218 13.76 1.50 9.07
N ALA A 219 14.09 0.40 9.74
CA ALA A 219 13.62 -0.96 9.40
C ALA A 219 12.19 -1.25 9.86
N VAL A 220 11.59 -0.38 10.66
CA VAL A 220 10.16 -0.42 11.01
C VAL A 220 9.74 1.04 11.14
N ASP A 221 8.72 1.47 10.41
CA ASP A 221 8.16 2.81 10.60
C ASP A 221 7.32 2.85 11.89
N GLU A 222 7.39 4.00 12.60
CA GLU A 222 6.72 4.20 13.88
C GLU A 222 5.29 4.74 13.67
N ALA A 223 4.30 4.07 14.25
CA ALA A 223 2.91 4.51 14.25
C ALA A 223 2.70 5.74 15.18
N SER A 224 1.90 6.71 14.73
CA SER A 224 1.52 7.90 15.53
C SER A 224 0.05 7.84 15.96
N SER A 225 -0.27 8.35 17.16
CA SER A 225 -1.67 8.41 17.59
C SER A 225 -2.48 9.45 16.79
N MET A 226 -3.79 9.21 16.62
CA MET A 226 -4.69 10.18 15.98
C MET A 226 -4.56 11.59 16.59
N SER A 227 -4.33 11.70 17.90
CA SER A 227 -4.13 12.99 18.57
C SER A 227 -2.82 13.70 18.19
N GLU A 228 -1.72 12.95 18.01
CA GLU A 228 -0.43 13.52 17.60
C GLU A 228 -0.49 13.96 16.13
N VAL A 229 -1.10 13.14 15.27
CA VAL A 229 -1.32 13.45 13.86
C VAL A 229 -2.22 14.68 13.69
N LEU A 230 -3.35 14.75 14.41
CA LEU A 230 -4.22 15.93 14.37
C LEU A 230 -3.56 17.20 14.95
N GLU A 231 -2.59 17.07 15.86
CA GLU A 231 -1.77 18.21 16.33
C GLU A 231 -0.78 18.70 15.26
N VAL A 232 -0.29 17.81 14.38
CA VAL A 232 0.54 18.17 13.22
C VAL A 232 -0.32 18.74 12.09
N ALA A 233 -1.30 17.99 11.59
CA ALA A 233 -2.21 18.39 10.51
C ALA A 233 -2.97 19.69 10.83
N GLY A 234 -3.38 19.86 12.10
CA GLY A 234 -4.07 21.07 12.58
C GLY A 234 -3.25 22.36 12.52
N GLN A 235 -1.93 22.31 12.23
CA GLN A 235 -1.10 23.51 12.02
C GLN A 235 -1.41 24.20 10.69
N PHE A 236 -1.91 23.45 9.70
CA PHE A 236 -2.27 23.96 8.38
C PHE A 236 -3.73 24.41 8.29
N VAL A 237 -4.59 24.00 9.23
CA VAL A 237 -6.03 24.29 9.20
C VAL A 237 -6.33 25.71 9.71
N THR A 238 -7.05 26.49 8.90
CA THR A 238 -7.34 27.92 9.17
C THR A 238 -8.78 28.22 9.58
N ASN A 239 -9.70 27.27 9.43
CA ASN A 239 -11.11 27.37 9.80
C ASN A 239 -11.49 26.45 10.99
N GLU A 240 -12.73 26.57 11.49
CA GLU A 240 -13.22 25.69 12.57
C GLU A 240 -13.64 24.32 12.00
N VAL A 241 -12.98 23.25 12.44
CA VAL A 241 -13.31 21.85 12.10
C VAL A 241 -14.07 21.15 13.24
N ASP A 242 -14.96 20.23 12.90
CA ASP A 242 -15.77 19.49 13.87
C ASP A 242 -15.05 18.21 14.34
N ALA A 243 -14.34 18.32 15.46
CA ALA A 243 -13.63 17.20 16.07
C ALA A 243 -14.53 16.03 16.52
N SER A 244 -15.86 16.21 16.59
CA SER A 244 -16.77 15.09 16.92
C SER A 244 -16.86 14.04 15.80
N ALA A 245 -16.42 14.37 14.58
CA ALA A 245 -16.31 13.43 13.46
C ALA A 245 -15.36 12.25 13.74
N TYR A 246 -14.45 12.37 14.72
CA TYR A 246 -13.42 11.39 15.06
C TYR A 246 -13.68 10.65 16.39
N GLU A 247 -14.78 10.96 17.09
CA GLU A 247 -15.07 10.37 18.40
C GLU A 247 -15.44 8.87 18.28
N LEU A 248 -14.55 8.01 18.79
CA LEU A 248 -14.81 6.57 18.92
C LEU A 248 -15.81 6.33 20.05
N GLY A 249 -16.87 5.56 19.79
CA GLY A 249 -17.90 5.23 20.79
C GLY A 249 -17.39 4.29 21.89
N ASP A 250 -17.82 4.52 23.14
CA ASP A 250 -17.48 3.66 24.29
C ASP A 250 -17.92 2.18 24.12
N ASP A 251 -19.00 1.95 23.35
CA ASP A 251 -19.59 0.62 23.09
C ASP A 251 -19.13 0.00 21.74
N ARG A 252 -18.10 0.59 21.08
CA ARG A 252 -17.58 0.16 19.78
C ARG A 252 -17.09 -1.30 19.80
N ALA A 253 -17.34 -2.03 18.71
CA ALA A 253 -16.82 -3.38 18.54
C ALA A 253 -15.28 -3.42 18.57
N THR A 254 -14.72 -4.47 19.17
CA THR A 254 -13.29 -4.78 19.03
C THR A 254 -13.01 -5.29 17.62
N PRO A 255 -11.92 -4.87 16.96
CA PRO A 255 -11.43 -5.49 15.74
C PRO A 255 -11.32 -7.02 15.86
N ASP A 256 -11.80 -7.74 14.84
CA ASP A 256 -11.68 -9.20 14.76
C ASP A 256 -10.98 -9.58 13.44
N ARG A 257 -9.67 -9.33 13.41
CA ARG A 257 -8.74 -9.66 12.32
C ARG A 257 -8.49 -11.17 12.27
N LYS A 258 -9.54 -11.91 11.90
CA LYS A 258 -9.52 -13.36 11.70
C LYS A 258 -9.98 -13.70 10.29
N ALA A 259 -9.20 -14.56 9.64
CA ALA A 259 -9.71 -15.36 8.55
C ALA A 259 -10.82 -16.32 9.05
N ASP A 260 -11.73 -16.71 8.16
CA ASP A 260 -12.68 -17.82 8.39
C ASP A 260 -11.97 -19.20 8.31
N ASP A 261 -10.79 -19.32 8.92
CA ASP A 261 -9.98 -20.54 8.97
C ASP A 261 -9.26 -20.74 10.32
N ASP A 262 -8.54 -21.86 10.46
CA ASP A 262 -7.82 -22.25 11.69
C ASP A 262 -6.37 -21.67 11.74
N THR A 263 -6.04 -20.63 10.97
CA THR A 263 -4.70 -20.03 10.96
C THR A 263 -4.45 -19.24 12.24
N SER A 264 -3.32 -19.52 12.91
CA SER A 264 -2.90 -18.81 14.11
C SER A 264 -1.89 -17.70 13.77
N ASP A 265 -1.78 -16.68 14.63
CA ASP A 265 -0.77 -15.61 14.47
C ASP A 265 0.65 -16.17 14.30
N VAL A 266 0.97 -17.30 14.96
CA VAL A 266 2.26 -18.01 14.80
C VAL A 266 2.43 -18.61 13.40
N ASN A 267 1.35 -19.05 12.75
CA ASN A 267 1.40 -19.52 11.36
C ASN A 267 1.58 -18.34 10.40
N VAL A 268 0.91 -17.20 10.64
CA VAL A 268 1.06 -15.99 9.82
C VAL A 268 2.48 -15.45 9.94
N LEU A 269 3.02 -15.38 11.15
CA LEU A 269 4.40 -14.94 11.41
C LEU A 269 5.44 -15.88 10.79
N ASN A 270 5.26 -17.20 10.86
CA ASN A 270 6.17 -18.12 10.18
C ASN A 270 6.06 -18.06 8.65
N TYR A 271 4.89 -17.69 8.11
CA TYR A 271 4.74 -17.39 6.69
C TYR A 271 5.53 -16.12 6.31
N ALA A 272 5.34 -15.02 7.05
CA ALA A 272 6.11 -13.78 6.83
C ALA A 272 7.62 -14.04 6.95
N LEU A 273 8.06 -14.71 8.02
CA LEU A 273 9.46 -15.09 8.25
C LEU A 273 10.07 -15.94 7.10
N THR A 274 9.25 -16.68 6.34
CA THR A 274 9.72 -17.41 5.16
C THR A 274 10.13 -16.45 4.03
N LEU A 275 9.45 -15.30 3.92
CA LEU A 275 9.74 -14.24 2.96
C LEU A 275 10.94 -13.41 3.44
N GLU A 276 10.93 -12.96 4.70
CA GLU A 276 12.08 -12.25 5.30
C GLU A 276 13.40 -13.03 5.16
N HIS A 277 13.35 -14.36 5.30
CA HIS A 277 14.53 -15.22 5.07
C HIS A 277 14.97 -15.26 3.60
N LEU A 278 14.02 -15.24 2.65
CA LEU A 278 14.28 -15.19 1.22
C LEU A 278 14.93 -13.84 0.83
N GLU A 279 14.36 -12.73 1.30
CA GLU A 279 14.83 -11.37 1.01
C GLU A 279 16.17 -11.05 1.71
N ASN A 280 16.34 -11.40 2.98
CA ASN A 280 17.63 -11.32 3.69
C ASN A 280 18.72 -12.14 2.98
N ALA A 281 18.44 -13.39 2.61
CA ALA A 281 19.40 -14.22 1.88
C ALA A 281 19.73 -13.63 0.51
N PHE A 282 18.72 -13.12 -0.22
CA PHE A 282 18.89 -12.47 -1.51
C PHE A 282 19.85 -11.27 -1.46
N TYR A 283 19.62 -10.31 -0.55
CA TYR A 283 20.50 -9.15 -0.41
C TYR A 283 21.90 -9.54 0.05
N ARG A 284 21.99 -10.44 1.03
CA ARG A 284 23.26 -10.93 1.57
C ARG A 284 24.12 -11.60 0.50
N GLU A 285 23.54 -12.47 -0.33
CA GLU A 285 24.25 -13.14 -1.42
C GLU A 285 24.55 -12.21 -2.60
N GLY A 286 23.62 -11.32 -2.96
CA GLY A 286 23.80 -10.34 -4.03
C GLY A 286 24.92 -9.35 -3.76
N LEU A 287 24.99 -8.81 -2.54
CA LEU A 287 26.01 -7.87 -2.08
C LEU A 287 27.38 -8.54 -1.81
N GLU A 288 27.42 -9.85 -1.59
CA GLU A 288 28.67 -10.64 -1.63
C GLU A 288 29.13 -10.96 -3.05
N THR A 289 28.18 -11.06 -4.01
CA THR A 289 28.45 -11.46 -5.40
C THR A 289 28.95 -10.30 -6.26
N PHE A 290 28.33 -9.11 -6.15
CA PHE A 290 28.63 -7.95 -6.98
C PHE A 290 29.35 -6.85 -6.19
N SER A 291 30.42 -6.30 -6.76
CA SER A 291 31.07 -5.13 -6.19
C SER A 291 30.27 -3.85 -6.44
N ASP A 292 30.50 -2.81 -5.63
CA ASP A 292 29.91 -1.48 -5.79
C ASP A 292 30.09 -0.95 -7.22
N ASP A 293 31.29 -1.12 -7.81
CA ASP A 293 31.58 -0.71 -9.20
C ASP A 293 30.70 -1.45 -10.23
N GLU A 294 30.34 -2.71 -9.97
CA GLU A 294 29.45 -3.50 -10.84
C GLU A 294 27.99 -3.11 -10.66
N LEU A 295 27.54 -2.87 -9.42
CA LEU A 295 26.19 -2.38 -9.11
C LEU A 295 25.97 -0.98 -9.72
N MET A 296 26.89 -0.04 -9.51
CA MET A 296 26.86 1.31 -10.11
C MET A 296 26.91 1.30 -11.65
N SER A 297 27.47 0.23 -12.24
CA SER A 297 27.61 0.07 -13.70
C SER A 297 26.53 -0.79 -14.34
N ALA A 298 25.47 -1.17 -13.60
CA ALA A 298 24.36 -1.97 -14.12
C ALA A 298 23.70 -1.32 -15.34
N ASP A 299 23.39 -2.09 -16.38
CA ASP A 299 22.70 -1.60 -17.59
C ASP A 299 21.31 -1.04 -17.26
N ALA A 300 20.61 -1.58 -16.26
CA ALA A 300 19.37 -1.02 -15.70
C ALA A 300 19.53 0.45 -15.28
N LEU A 301 20.68 0.79 -14.68
CA LEU A 301 20.97 2.15 -14.22
C LEU A 301 21.47 3.10 -15.32
N SER A 302 21.53 2.65 -16.58
CA SER A 302 22.13 3.40 -17.69
C SER A 302 21.48 4.76 -17.96
N ALA A 303 20.23 4.95 -17.54
CA ALA A 303 19.50 6.22 -17.66
C ALA A 303 19.88 7.26 -16.57
N PHE A 304 20.37 6.82 -15.41
CA PHE A 304 20.66 7.69 -14.26
C PHE A 304 22.03 8.36 -14.34
N GLY A 305 22.19 9.48 -13.63
CA GLY A 305 23.48 10.17 -13.45
C GLY A 305 24.41 9.44 -12.47
N ASP A 306 25.67 9.88 -12.41
CA ASP A 306 26.69 9.29 -11.52
C ASP A 306 26.30 9.45 -10.04
N GLU A 307 25.60 10.54 -9.71
CA GLU A 307 25.14 10.89 -8.37
C GLU A 307 24.13 9.87 -7.82
N VAL A 308 23.12 9.51 -8.62
CA VAL A 308 22.12 8.50 -8.25
C VAL A 308 22.75 7.11 -8.19
N ARG A 309 23.58 6.76 -9.17
CA ARG A 309 24.29 5.46 -9.19
C ARG A 309 25.12 5.27 -7.92
N ALA A 310 25.84 6.31 -7.48
CA ALA A 310 26.68 6.26 -6.30
C ALA A 310 25.93 5.96 -4.99
N MET A 311 24.62 6.24 -4.92
CA MET A 311 23.79 5.91 -3.75
C MET A 311 23.34 4.43 -3.73
N VAL A 312 23.24 3.78 -4.90
CA VAL A 312 22.65 2.43 -5.03
C VAL A 312 23.32 1.37 -4.15
N PRO A 313 24.66 1.23 -4.07
CA PRO A 313 25.27 0.20 -3.24
C PRO A 313 24.97 0.36 -1.73
N ASP A 314 24.92 1.59 -1.23
CA ASP A 314 24.62 1.86 0.19
C ASP A 314 23.13 1.72 0.48
N HIS A 315 22.26 2.15 -0.43
CA HIS A 315 20.82 1.89 -0.32
C HIS A 315 20.50 0.39 -0.28
N LEU A 316 21.07 -0.42 -1.17
CA LEU A 316 20.88 -1.88 -1.18
C LEU A 316 21.40 -2.55 0.10
N ARG A 317 22.48 -2.04 0.71
CA ARG A 317 22.96 -2.50 2.02
C ARG A 317 21.95 -2.18 3.12
N THR A 318 21.38 -0.98 3.11
CA THR A 318 20.37 -0.59 4.09
C THR A 318 19.09 -1.43 3.94
N VAL A 319 18.67 -1.78 2.72
CA VAL A 319 17.60 -2.79 2.51
C VAL A 319 18.00 -4.12 3.18
N GLY A 320 19.15 -4.71 2.82
CA GLY A 320 19.61 -5.96 3.44
C GLY A 320 19.78 -5.92 4.98
N ASP A 321 20.13 -4.76 5.55
CA ASP A 321 20.15 -4.54 7.00
C ASP A 321 18.73 -4.46 7.62
N HIS A 322 17.74 -3.99 6.87
CA HIS A 322 16.32 -3.99 7.27
C HIS A 322 15.76 -5.42 7.26
N GLU A 323 15.98 -6.19 6.19
CA GLU A 323 15.54 -7.60 6.11
C GLU A 323 16.15 -8.46 7.22
N ALA A 324 17.41 -8.20 7.57
CA ALA A 324 18.06 -8.84 8.71
C ALA A 324 17.41 -8.47 10.06
N ALA A 325 16.89 -7.24 10.20
CA ALA A 325 16.14 -6.80 11.37
C ALA A 325 14.73 -7.39 11.40
N HIS A 326 14.02 -7.48 10.26
CA HIS A 326 12.71 -8.12 10.15
C HIS A 326 12.77 -9.60 10.56
N VAL A 327 13.72 -10.38 9.99
CA VAL A 327 13.99 -11.77 10.37
C VAL A 327 14.15 -11.92 11.89
N SER A 328 14.93 -11.03 12.52
CA SER A 328 15.15 -11.05 13.97
C SER A 328 13.87 -10.74 14.76
N ALA A 329 13.15 -9.68 14.38
CA ALA A 329 11.93 -9.24 15.07
C ALA A 329 10.81 -10.29 15.00
N ILE A 330 10.61 -10.90 13.83
CA ILE A 330 9.60 -11.94 13.64
C ILE A 330 10.01 -13.23 14.36
N SER A 331 11.28 -13.64 14.30
CA SER A 331 11.79 -14.82 15.02
C SER A 331 11.62 -14.71 16.54
N ASP A 332 11.92 -13.54 17.11
CA ASP A 332 11.72 -13.27 18.53
C ASP A 332 10.22 -13.28 18.89
N THR A 333 9.37 -12.67 18.05
CA THR A 333 7.91 -12.63 18.24
C THR A 333 7.28 -14.04 18.19
N VAL A 334 7.67 -14.88 17.22
CA VAL A 334 7.23 -16.29 17.15
C VAL A 334 7.62 -17.04 18.42
N THR A 335 8.82 -16.80 18.93
CA THR A 335 9.33 -17.42 20.15
C THR A 335 8.57 -16.94 21.41
N GLU A 336 8.26 -15.64 21.51
CA GLU A 336 7.47 -15.08 22.61
C GLU A 336 6.05 -15.64 22.66
N LEU A 337 5.41 -15.82 21.50
CA LEU A 337 4.10 -16.48 21.38
C LEU A 337 4.15 -18.00 21.64
N GLY A 338 5.31 -18.57 21.91
CA GLY A 338 5.52 -19.99 22.21
C GLY A 338 5.53 -20.89 20.97
N GLY A 339 5.68 -20.30 19.78
CA GLY A 339 5.92 -21.01 18.53
C GLY A 339 7.36 -21.50 18.38
N THR A 340 7.67 -22.02 17.20
CA THR A 340 9.04 -22.28 16.76
C THR A 340 9.21 -21.50 15.45
N PRO A 341 10.21 -20.60 15.35
CA PRO A 341 10.54 -19.94 14.09
C PRO A 341 10.84 -20.98 13.01
N VAL A 342 10.39 -20.72 11.78
CA VAL A 342 10.84 -21.47 10.60
C VAL A 342 12.35 -21.26 10.41
N GLU A 343 13.06 -22.26 9.89
CA GLU A 343 14.49 -22.14 9.57
C GLU A 343 14.66 -21.60 8.14
N GLU A 344 15.73 -20.84 7.89
CA GLU A 344 16.12 -20.36 6.55
C GLU A 344 16.29 -21.55 5.57
N ALA A 345 15.75 -21.43 4.36
CA ALA A 345 15.86 -22.46 3.33
C ALA A 345 17.11 -22.25 2.45
N GLU A 346 17.44 -23.23 1.58
CA GLU A 346 18.44 -23.00 0.53
C GLU A 346 17.77 -22.40 -0.72
N TYR A 347 18.37 -21.36 -1.32
CA TYR A 347 17.81 -20.60 -2.45
C TYR A 347 18.67 -20.64 -3.72
N ASP A 348 18.03 -20.47 -4.89
CA ASP A 348 18.64 -20.18 -6.20
C ASP A 348 17.88 -19.03 -6.87
N PHE A 349 18.45 -17.84 -6.82
CA PHE A 349 17.86 -16.60 -7.36
C PHE A 349 18.03 -16.43 -8.87
N GLY A 350 18.86 -17.25 -9.53
CA GLY A 350 19.00 -17.30 -10.98
C GLY A 350 19.55 -16.06 -11.70
N TYR A 351 19.99 -15.00 -10.99
CA TYR A 351 20.62 -13.82 -11.62
C TYR A 351 22.08 -14.11 -12.03
N GLU A 352 22.51 -13.61 -13.20
CA GLU A 352 23.91 -13.66 -13.65
C GLU A 352 24.57 -12.26 -13.68
N THR A 353 23.78 -11.18 -13.56
CA THR A 353 24.22 -9.79 -13.72
C THR A 353 23.60 -8.83 -12.67
N PRO A 354 24.24 -7.67 -12.40
CA PRO A 354 23.67 -6.64 -11.53
C PRO A 354 22.28 -6.13 -11.93
N SER A 355 21.95 -6.14 -13.23
CA SER A 355 20.63 -5.72 -13.72
C SER A 355 19.56 -6.79 -13.53
N GLU A 356 19.92 -8.08 -13.59
CA GLU A 356 19.02 -9.16 -13.21
C GLU A 356 18.81 -9.18 -11.70
N PHE A 357 19.85 -8.92 -10.91
CA PHE A 357 19.73 -8.71 -9.46
C PHE A 357 18.75 -7.57 -9.13
N LEU A 358 18.93 -6.37 -9.67
CA LEU A 358 17.97 -5.25 -9.46
C LEU A 358 16.54 -5.58 -9.93
N GLY A 359 16.39 -6.41 -10.96
CA GLY A 359 15.09 -6.88 -11.45
C GLY A 359 14.42 -7.91 -10.53
N VAL A 360 15.19 -8.82 -9.93
CA VAL A 360 14.70 -9.77 -8.91
C VAL A 360 14.38 -9.04 -7.61
N ALA A 361 15.24 -8.10 -7.17
CA ALA A 361 15.02 -7.25 -6.01
C ALA A 361 13.65 -6.56 -6.08
N ARG A 362 13.38 -5.84 -7.18
CA ARG A 362 12.07 -5.23 -7.43
C ARG A 362 10.91 -6.22 -7.33
N ALA A 363 11.08 -7.45 -7.84
CA ALA A 363 10.02 -8.45 -7.83
C ALA A 363 9.76 -8.99 -6.42
N LEU A 364 10.79 -9.10 -5.58
CA LEU A 364 10.70 -9.48 -4.17
C LEU A 364 9.96 -8.41 -3.37
N GLU A 365 10.45 -7.16 -3.28
CA GLU A 365 9.79 -6.11 -2.47
C GLU A 365 8.31 -5.89 -2.82
N ASN A 366 7.96 -5.88 -4.12
CA ASN A 366 6.56 -5.70 -4.52
C ASN A 366 5.71 -6.95 -4.19
N THR A 367 6.32 -8.12 -4.01
CA THR A 367 5.69 -9.32 -3.45
C THR A 367 5.59 -9.21 -1.92
N GLY A 368 6.60 -8.70 -1.21
CA GLY A 368 6.58 -8.37 0.22
C GLY A 368 5.42 -7.45 0.58
N VAL A 369 5.29 -6.30 -0.09
CA VAL A 369 4.15 -5.37 0.03
C VAL A 369 2.81 -6.11 -0.14
N ALA A 370 2.64 -6.86 -1.24
CA ALA A 370 1.40 -7.56 -1.53
C ALA A 370 1.09 -8.68 -0.51
N ALA A 371 2.11 -9.31 0.06
CA ALA A 371 2.04 -10.36 1.08
C ALA A 371 1.60 -9.78 2.44
N TYR A 372 2.25 -8.73 2.91
CA TYR A 372 1.89 -8.03 4.15
C TYR A 372 0.47 -7.47 4.07
N LYS A 373 0.10 -6.83 2.95
CA LYS A 373 -1.27 -6.38 2.70
C LYS A 373 -2.27 -7.54 2.74
N GLY A 374 -1.97 -8.65 2.06
CA GLY A 374 -2.83 -9.82 1.98
C GLY A 374 -3.01 -10.57 3.31
N ALA A 375 -2.00 -10.54 4.18
CA ALA A 375 -2.03 -11.14 5.51
C ALA A 375 -2.62 -10.23 6.60
N ALA A 376 -2.70 -8.91 6.39
CA ALA A 376 -3.21 -7.96 7.39
C ALA A 376 -4.57 -8.35 8.02
N PRO A 377 -5.59 -8.85 7.27
CA PRO A 377 -6.86 -9.29 7.85
C PRO A 377 -6.79 -10.60 8.67
N THR A 378 -5.65 -11.31 8.69
CA THR A 378 -5.51 -12.61 9.35
C THR A 378 -4.72 -12.55 10.67
N VAL A 379 -4.28 -11.36 11.10
CA VAL A 379 -3.48 -11.17 12.32
C VAL A 379 -4.35 -10.72 13.49
N SER A 380 -4.71 -11.66 14.35
CA SER A 380 -5.61 -11.45 15.51
C SER A 380 -4.96 -10.71 16.67
N ASN A 381 -3.65 -10.81 16.83
CA ASN A 381 -2.94 -10.17 17.94
C ASN A 381 -2.56 -8.72 17.58
N ASP A 382 -3.12 -7.74 18.29
CA ASP A 382 -2.88 -6.31 18.05
C ASP A 382 -1.41 -5.90 18.11
N GLN A 383 -0.58 -6.51 18.97
CA GLN A 383 0.86 -6.20 19.03
C GLN A 383 1.60 -6.74 17.80
N VAL A 384 1.22 -7.92 17.33
CA VAL A 384 1.77 -8.51 16.09
C VAL A 384 1.34 -7.68 14.88
N PHE A 385 0.07 -7.30 14.82
CA PHE A 385 -0.48 -6.46 13.77
C PHE A 385 0.21 -5.08 13.72
N SER A 386 0.40 -4.44 14.88
CA SER A 386 1.05 -3.13 14.97
C SER A 386 2.54 -3.15 14.58
N ALA A 387 3.24 -4.28 14.78
CA ALA A 387 4.59 -4.45 14.27
C ALA A 387 4.60 -4.72 12.75
N ALA A 388 3.71 -5.59 12.27
CA ALA A 388 3.62 -5.96 10.85
C ALA A 388 3.24 -4.77 9.95
N ILE A 389 2.37 -3.85 10.41
CA ILE A 389 2.02 -2.67 9.62
C ILE A 389 3.21 -1.70 9.47
N GLY A 390 4.11 -1.60 10.46
CA GLY A 390 5.31 -0.78 10.38
C GLY A 390 6.43 -1.38 9.50
N ILE A 391 6.45 -2.71 9.33
CA ILE A 391 7.29 -3.38 8.32
C ILE A 391 6.69 -3.12 6.93
N HIS A 392 5.37 -3.29 6.78
CA HIS A 392 4.67 -3.14 5.50
C HIS A 392 4.91 -1.80 4.76
N SER A 393 5.07 -0.67 5.47
CA SER A 393 5.47 0.59 4.82
C SER A 393 6.95 0.59 4.41
N VAL A 394 7.83 -0.05 5.16
CA VAL A 394 9.26 -0.16 4.83
C VAL A 394 9.45 -0.97 3.55
N GLU A 395 8.78 -2.13 3.41
CA GLU A 395 8.67 -2.89 2.16
C GLU A 395 8.28 -1.99 0.98
N ALA A 396 7.28 -1.13 1.19
CA ALA A 396 6.77 -0.26 0.15
C ALA A 396 7.74 0.88 -0.22
N ARG A 397 8.51 1.38 0.75
CA ARG A 397 9.61 2.34 0.52
C ARG A 397 10.75 1.70 -0.29
N HIS A 398 11.11 0.45 0.01
CA HIS A 398 12.09 -0.32 -0.75
C HIS A 398 11.60 -0.57 -2.18
N ALA A 399 10.35 -1.03 -2.32
CA ALA A 399 9.69 -1.27 -3.59
C ALA A 399 9.59 -0.01 -4.47
N ALA A 400 9.37 1.17 -3.88
CA ALA A 400 9.37 2.46 -4.59
C ALA A 400 10.73 2.74 -5.23
N MET A 401 11.81 2.62 -4.46
CA MET A 401 13.17 2.81 -4.97
C MET A 401 13.48 1.79 -6.09
N LEU A 402 13.15 0.51 -5.88
CA LEU A 402 13.49 -0.53 -6.84
C LEU A 402 12.61 -0.51 -8.10
N ASN A 403 11.40 0.02 -8.03
CA ASN A 403 10.63 0.39 -9.22
C ASN A 403 11.39 1.45 -10.04
N GLU A 404 11.80 2.56 -9.42
CA GLU A 404 12.53 3.65 -10.08
C GLU A 404 13.85 3.16 -10.71
N LEU A 405 14.67 2.41 -9.96
CA LEU A 405 15.95 1.88 -10.46
C LEU A 405 15.79 0.90 -11.65
N ASN A 406 14.58 0.38 -11.88
CA ASN A 406 14.21 -0.43 -13.04
C ASN A 406 13.42 0.34 -14.13
N ALA A 407 13.39 1.68 -14.04
CA ALA A 407 12.68 2.59 -14.95
C ALA A 407 11.14 2.37 -15.01
N GLU A 408 10.55 2.06 -13.86
CA GLU A 408 9.11 1.91 -13.64
C GLU A 408 8.65 2.92 -12.57
N SER A 409 7.37 3.32 -12.57
CA SER A 409 6.86 4.31 -11.59
C SER A 409 7.08 3.83 -10.15
N PRO A 410 7.63 4.65 -9.23
CA PRO A 410 7.81 4.28 -7.82
C PRO A 410 6.50 3.82 -7.17
N PHE A 411 5.41 4.52 -7.50
CA PHE A 411 4.03 4.27 -7.09
C PHE A 411 3.17 4.07 -8.36
N PRO A 412 2.98 2.83 -8.84
CA PRO A 412 2.32 2.56 -10.12
C PRO A 412 0.78 2.59 -10.06
N ALA A 413 0.19 2.68 -8.86
CA ALA A 413 -1.25 2.73 -8.62
C ALA A 413 -1.54 3.49 -7.32
N ALA A 414 -2.75 4.06 -7.20
CA ALA A 414 -3.24 4.72 -5.98
C ALA A 414 -3.58 3.74 -4.84
N VAL A 415 -3.71 2.45 -5.13
CA VAL A 415 -3.87 1.42 -4.10
C VAL A 415 -3.08 0.20 -4.56
N ASP A 416 -2.10 -0.25 -3.77
CA ASP A 416 -1.40 -1.51 -4.07
C ASP A 416 -2.36 -2.69 -3.95
N GLU A 417 -2.23 -3.72 -4.78
CA GLU A 417 -3.11 -4.91 -4.74
C GLU A 417 -2.55 -6.00 -3.81
N PRO A 418 -3.39 -6.70 -3.01
CA PRO A 418 -2.94 -7.78 -2.15
C PRO A 418 -2.68 -9.05 -2.95
N GLN A 419 -1.81 -9.93 -2.44
CA GLN A 419 -1.72 -11.32 -2.87
C GLN A 419 -2.13 -12.25 -1.73
N THR A 420 -2.80 -13.36 -2.05
CA THR A 420 -3.06 -14.39 -1.04
C THR A 420 -1.77 -15.11 -0.65
N MET A 421 -1.70 -15.65 0.57
CA MET A 421 -0.55 -16.45 1.03
C MET A 421 -0.19 -17.58 0.06
N ALA A 422 -1.18 -18.13 -0.67
CA ALA A 422 -0.97 -19.18 -1.67
C ALA A 422 -0.28 -18.65 -2.94
N GLU A 423 -0.67 -17.49 -3.45
CA GLU A 423 -0.03 -16.84 -4.61
C GLU A 423 1.40 -16.43 -4.27
N VAL A 424 1.62 -15.82 -3.11
CA VAL A 424 2.96 -15.47 -2.63
C VAL A 424 3.84 -16.71 -2.45
N THR A 425 3.30 -17.81 -1.90
CA THR A 425 4.03 -19.08 -1.79
C THR A 425 4.37 -19.66 -3.16
N GLU A 426 3.53 -19.47 -4.19
CA GLU A 426 3.84 -19.86 -5.58
C GLU A 426 4.93 -18.97 -6.21
N VAL A 427 5.05 -17.70 -5.81
CA VAL A 427 6.15 -16.81 -6.22
C VAL A 427 7.45 -17.18 -5.49
N ALA A 428 7.47 -17.11 -4.16
CA ALA A 428 8.64 -17.41 -3.32
C ALA A 428 9.18 -18.84 -3.53
N GLY A 429 8.29 -19.81 -3.69
CA GLY A 429 8.65 -21.22 -3.94
C GLY A 429 9.36 -21.49 -5.27
N GLN A 430 9.54 -20.49 -6.15
CA GLN A 430 10.36 -20.61 -7.36
C GLN A 430 11.86 -20.55 -7.07
N PHE A 431 12.25 -19.94 -5.94
CA PHE A 431 13.64 -19.75 -5.53
C PHE A 431 14.13 -20.86 -4.58
N ILE A 432 13.25 -21.56 -3.88
CA ILE A 432 13.61 -22.58 -2.88
C ILE A 432 14.10 -23.86 -3.55
N VAL A 433 15.32 -24.32 -3.19
CA VAL A 433 15.93 -25.55 -3.74
C VAL A 433 15.96 -26.75 -2.78
N GLU A 434 16.17 -26.53 -1.47
CA GLU A 434 16.04 -27.57 -0.42
C GLU A 434 15.38 -26.99 0.86
N ASN A 435 14.65 -27.86 1.59
CA ASN A 435 13.89 -27.60 2.84
C ASN A 435 14.24 -28.66 3.90
#